data_AF-A0A1H3KDD0-F1
#
_entry.id   AF-A0A1H3KDD0-F1
#
_cell.length_a   1.000
_cell.length_b   1.000
_cell.length_c   1.000
_cell.angle_alpha   90.00
_cell.angle_beta   90.00
_cell.angle_gamma   90.00
#
_symmetry.space_group_name_H-M   'P 1'
#
loop_
_entity.id
_entity.type
_entity.pdbx_description
1 polymer ?
#
loop_
_entity_poly.entity_id
_entity_poly.type
_entity_poly.pdbx_seq_one_letter_code
_entity_poly.pdbx_strand_id
1 'polypeptide(L)'
;MPTSTAPTALWNWSVEAPVAAPDVYRALAAVLDRPVLPLAGADPELLLDDVVLCDVWRRPGLFGMSVDCYRAPADVGETGVVAGFARLIGERCLLPDDTADPGRFLLITPEGVVRPVHLDVADTDDGEVLSNLRFCTASDPWCREWARCDQSRRAPDSVLPPYVVA
;
A
#
# COMPACT_ATOMS: atom_id res chain seq x y z
N MET A 1 16.80 23.71 21.01
CA MET A 1 16.07 23.85 19.73
C MET A 1 15.09 22.70 19.66
N PRO A 2 13.79 22.91 19.45
CA PRO A 2 12.92 21.77 19.17
C PRO A 2 13.35 21.20 17.82
N THR A 3 13.75 19.93 17.85
CA THR A 3 14.03 19.10 16.69
C THR A 3 12.86 19.19 15.73
N SER A 4 13.14 19.52 14.47
CA SER A 4 12.19 19.38 13.38
C SER A 4 11.64 17.95 13.43
N THR A 5 10.37 17.80 13.79
CA THR A 5 9.64 16.55 13.60
C THR A 5 9.67 16.30 12.10
N ALA A 6 10.45 15.33 11.65
CA ALA A 6 10.34 14.87 10.27
C ALA A 6 8.84 14.57 10.01
N PRO A 7 8.30 14.93 8.84
CA PRO A 7 6.93 14.56 8.52
C PRO A 7 6.84 13.04 8.68
N THR A 8 6.02 12.66 9.63
CA THR A 8 5.67 11.30 9.92
C THR A 8 5.30 10.59 8.62
N ALA A 9 6.03 9.54 8.24
CA ALA A 9 5.77 8.84 6.98
C ALA A 9 4.31 8.35 6.94
N LEU A 10 3.67 8.60 5.79
CA LEU A 10 2.34 8.12 5.45
C LEU A 10 2.51 7.01 4.42
N TRP A 11 2.01 5.82 4.76
CA TRP A 11 1.86 4.70 3.82
C TRP A 11 0.39 4.55 3.47
N ASN A 12 0.11 4.33 2.19
CA ASN A 12 -1.25 4.14 1.67
C ASN A 12 -1.26 2.98 0.68
N TRP A 13 -2.17 2.04 0.89
CA TRP A 13 -2.41 0.96 -0.07
C TRP A 13 -3.86 0.49 -0.01
N SER A 14 -4.22 -0.45 -0.88
CA SER A 14 -5.57 -1.00 -0.95
C SER A 14 -5.59 -2.53 -0.95
N VAL A 15 -6.71 -3.10 -0.49
CA VAL A 15 -6.93 -4.54 -0.35
C VAL A 15 -8.08 -4.96 -1.24
N GLU A 16 -7.94 -6.10 -1.93
CA GLU A 16 -8.92 -6.58 -2.90
C GLU A 16 -10.30 -6.82 -2.29
N ALA A 17 -10.35 -7.68 -1.27
CA ALA A 17 -11.60 -8.05 -0.62
C ALA A 17 -11.80 -7.30 0.70
N PRO A 18 -13.05 -7.13 1.16
CA PRO A 18 -13.32 -6.55 2.46
C PRO A 18 -12.76 -7.40 3.61
N VAL A 19 -11.85 -6.83 4.38
CA VAL A 19 -11.33 -7.38 5.64
C VAL A 19 -11.92 -6.59 6.81
N ALA A 20 -12.13 -7.23 7.96
CA ALA A 20 -12.56 -6.51 9.15
C ALA A 20 -11.41 -5.64 9.68
N ALA A 21 -11.68 -4.38 10.04
CA ALA A 21 -10.64 -3.47 10.51
C ALA A 21 -9.79 -4.04 11.68
N PRO A 22 -10.37 -4.75 12.68
CA PRO A 22 -9.57 -5.41 13.72
C PRO A 22 -8.60 -6.48 13.22
N ASP A 23 -8.89 -7.13 12.09
CA ASP A 23 -7.98 -8.10 11.46
C ASP A 23 -6.84 -7.37 10.74
N VAL A 24 -7.11 -6.22 10.13
CA VAL A 24 -6.07 -5.36 9.55
C VAL A 24 -5.07 -4.90 10.60
N TYR A 25 -5.55 -4.35 11.71
CA TYR A 25 -4.68 -3.87 12.79
C TYR A 25 -3.83 -4.99 13.38
N ARG A 26 -4.42 -6.18 13.60
CA ARG A 26 -3.70 -7.36 14.10
C ARG A 26 -2.63 -7.85 13.12
N ALA A 27 -2.96 -7.93 11.84
CA ALA A 27 -2.01 -8.35 10.81
C ALA A 27 -0.85 -7.36 10.70
N LEU A 28 -1.12 -6.06 10.68
CA LEU A 28 -0.07 -5.04 10.64
C LEU A 28 0.81 -5.06 11.90
N ALA A 29 0.21 -5.18 13.09
CA ALA A 29 0.98 -5.26 14.33
C ALA A 29 1.92 -6.48 14.33
N ALA A 30 1.44 -7.62 13.82
CA ALA A 30 2.25 -8.83 13.71
C ALA A 30 3.40 -8.69 12.69
N VAL A 31 3.20 -7.97 11.58
CA VAL A 31 4.24 -7.76 10.56
C VAL A 31 5.27 -6.74 11.00
N LEU A 32 4.83 -5.68 11.68
CA LEU A 32 5.69 -4.57 12.11
C LEU A 32 6.42 -4.85 13.42
N ASP A 33 5.98 -5.88 14.17
CA ASP A 33 6.38 -6.16 15.55
C ASP A 33 6.21 -4.93 16.46
N ARG A 34 5.12 -4.18 16.25
CA ARG A 34 4.82 -2.91 16.93
C ARG A 34 3.31 -2.74 17.14
N PRO A 35 2.88 -1.94 18.13
CA PRO A 35 1.47 -1.64 18.30
C PRO A 35 0.89 -0.88 17.10
N VAL A 36 -0.25 -1.34 16.60
CA VAL A 36 -1.04 -0.66 15.58
C VAL A 36 -2.40 -0.32 16.18
N LEU A 37 -2.74 0.96 16.23
CA LEU A 37 -3.99 1.46 16.80
C LEU A 37 -4.84 2.11 15.72
N PRO A 38 -6.19 2.06 15.84
CA PRO A 38 -7.05 2.85 14.98
C PRO A 38 -6.72 4.34 15.14
N LEU A 39 -6.67 5.08 14.03
CA LEU A 39 -6.53 6.53 14.04
C LEU A 39 -7.67 7.18 14.83
N ALA A 40 -8.90 6.70 14.59
CA ALA A 40 -10.08 7.13 15.31
C ALA A 40 -9.99 6.76 16.80
N GLY A 41 -9.90 7.78 17.66
CA GLY A 41 -9.87 7.61 19.12
C GLY A 41 -8.46 7.56 19.73
N ALA A 42 -7.40 7.70 18.94
CA ALA A 42 -6.06 7.89 19.46
C ALA A 42 -5.87 9.34 19.94
N ASP A 43 -5.42 9.53 21.18
CA ASP A 43 -4.93 10.82 21.66
C ASP A 43 -3.43 10.92 21.36
N PRO A 44 -2.99 11.79 20.43
CA PRO A 44 -1.59 11.91 20.03
C PRO A 44 -0.62 12.15 21.19
N GLU A 45 -1.07 12.82 22.26
CA GLU A 45 -0.23 13.14 23.41
C GLU A 45 0.04 11.94 24.32
N LEU A 46 -0.74 10.86 24.19
CA LEU A 46 -0.65 9.64 25.00
C LEU A 46 -0.01 8.47 24.25
N LEU A 47 0.40 8.67 23.00
CA LEU A 47 0.98 7.61 22.17
C LEU A 47 2.47 7.43 22.48
N LEU A 48 2.89 6.16 22.60
CA LEU A 48 4.30 5.81 22.59
C LEU A 48 4.94 6.16 21.23
N ASP A 49 6.26 6.28 21.20
CA ASP A 49 7.02 6.70 20.02
C ASP A 49 6.92 5.70 18.86
N ASP A 50 6.73 4.41 19.17
CA ASP A 50 6.74 3.27 18.26
C ASP A 50 5.35 2.85 17.74
N VAL A 51 4.29 3.54 18.17
CA VAL A 51 2.92 3.24 17.74
C VAL A 51 2.68 3.72 16.31
N VAL A 52 2.14 2.82 15.48
CA VAL A 52 1.58 3.14 14.17
C VAL A 52 0.08 3.40 14.31
N LEU A 53 -0.39 4.50 13.73
CA LEU A 53 -1.83 4.79 13.66
C LEU A 53 -2.33 4.35 12.30
N CYS A 54 -3.44 3.62 12.27
CA CYS A 54 -4.00 3.07 11.05
C CYS A 54 -5.44 3.54 10.88
N ASP A 55 -5.76 4.10 9.72
CA ASP A 55 -7.14 4.31 9.28
C ASP A 55 -7.50 3.27 8.21
N VAL A 56 -8.74 2.81 8.25
CA VAL A 56 -9.25 1.74 7.39
C VAL A 56 -10.66 2.09 6.96
N TRP A 57 -10.84 2.27 5.66
CA TRP A 57 -12.09 2.71 5.09
C TRP A 57 -12.39 1.98 3.79
N ARG A 58 -13.64 2.10 3.32
CA ARG A 58 -14.11 1.42 2.11
C ARG A 58 -14.46 2.43 1.03
N ARG A 59 -14.23 2.04 -0.21
CA ARG A 59 -14.54 2.79 -1.42
C ARG A 59 -15.09 1.88 -2.52
N PRO A 60 -15.85 2.40 -3.49
CA PRO A 60 -16.28 1.62 -4.63
C PRO A 60 -15.10 1.28 -5.56
N GLY A 61 -15.28 0.27 -6.42
CA GLY A 61 -14.30 -0.16 -7.40
C GLY A 61 -13.47 -1.38 -6.98
N LEU A 62 -12.44 -1.67 -7.76
CA LEU A 62 -11.46 -2.71 -7.46
C LEU A 62 -10.62 -2.28 -6.26
N PHE A 63 -10.24 -3.24 -5.41
CA PHE A 63 -9.48 -2.98 -4.19
C PHE A 63 -10.17 -1.92 -3.32
N GLY A 64 -11.45 -2.15 -3.06
CA GLY A 64 -12.36 -1.20 -2.41
C GLY A 64 -12.14 -1.01 -0.91
N MET A 65 -11.00 -1.41 -0.36
CA MET A 65 -10.64 -1.20 1.04
C MET A 65 -9.27 -0.53 1.09
N SER A 66 -9.22 0.68 1.63
CA SER A 66 -8.01 1.46 1.78
C SER A 66 -7.43 1.31 3.18
N VAL A 67 -6.11 1.35 3.28
CA VAL A 67 -5.37 1.31 4.54
C VAL A 67 -4.37 2.45 4.53
N ASP A 68 -4.51 3.36 5.49
CA ASP A 68 -3.63 4.50 5.70
C ASP A 68 -2.86 4.31 7.00
N CYS A 69 -1.54 4.20 6.93
CA CYS A 69 -0.67 4.10 8.09
C CYS A 69 0.09 5.40 8.30
N TYR A 70 -0.18 6.04 9.43
CA TYR A 70 0.55 7.18 9.94
C TYR A 70 1.56 6.72 10.98
N ARG A 71 2.65 7.46 11.10
CA ARG A 71 3.79 7.08 11.95
C ARG A 71 4.44 5.79 11.49
N ALA A 72 4.42 5.59 10.16
CA ALA A 72 5.05 4.46 9.57
C ALA A 72 6.57 4.46 9.87
N PRO A 73 7.14 3.30 10.25
CA PRO A 73 8.55 3.18 10.56
C PRO A 73 9.45 3.50 9.36
N ALA A 74 10.49 4.29 9.59
CA ALA A 74 11.47 4.62 8.55
C ALA A 74 12.52 3.51 8.33
N ASP A 75 12.62 2.56 9.25
CA ASP A 75 13.62 1.50 9.28
C ASP A 75 13.21 0.22 8.54
N VAL A 76 11.96 0.13 8.05
CA VAL A 76 11.46 -1.00 7.26
C VAL A 76 10.83 -0.52 5.95
N GLY A 77 10.86 -1.37 4.92
CA GLY A 77 10.33 -1.03 3.60
C GLY A 77 8.83 -1.32 3.48
N GLU A 78 8.05 -0.33 3.04
CA GLU A 78 6.59 -0.43 2.84
C GLU A 78 6.18 -1.66 2.01
N THR A 79 6.82 -1.90 0.87
CA THR A 79 6.50 -3.08 0.03
C THR A 79 6.66 -4.41 0.78
N GLY A 80 7.67 -4.52 1.64
CA GLY A 80 7.88 -5.72 2.46
C GLY A 80 6.80 -5.90 3.52
N VAL A 81 6.39 -4.80 4.16
CA VAL A 81 5.28 -4.78 5.11
C VAL A 81 3.98 -5.18 4.43
N VAL A 82 3.65 -4.59 3.27
CA VAL A 82 2.43 -4.93 2.53
C VAL A 82 2.45 -6.38 2.05
N ALA A 83 3.61 -6.94 1.66
CA ALA A 83 3.72 -8.36 1.32
C ALA A 83 3.50 -9.29 2.53
N GLY A 84 4.08 -8.97 3.69
CA GLY A 84 3.82 -9.70 4.93
C GLY A 84 2.35 -9.62 5.34
N PHE A 85 1.77 -8.44 5.21
CA PHE A 85 0.36 -8.19 5.49
C PHE A 85 -0.56 -9.00 4.58
N ALA A 86 -0.38 -8.91 3.25
CA ALA A 86 -1.14 -9.65 2.23
C ALA A 86 -1.14 -11.16 2.51
N ARG A 87 -0.01 -11.69 2.94
CA ARG A 87 0.12 -13.10 3.34
C ARG A 87 -0.72 -13.44 4.57
N LEU A 88 -0.73 -12.59 5.60
CA LEU A 88 -1.50 -12.84 6.83
C LEU A 88 -3.01 -12.72 6.62
N ILE A 89 -3.45 -11.75 5.82
CA ILE A 89 -4.88 -11.57 5.53
C ILE A 89 -5.39 -12.50 4.43
N GLY A 90 -4.50 -13.06 3.61
CA GLY A 90 -4.85 -13.97 2.51
C GLY A 90 -5.41 -13.27 1.27
N GLU A 91 -5.21 -11.96 1.13
CA GLU A 91 -5.77 -11.14 0.05
C GLU A 91 -4.70 -10.39 -0.74
N ARG A 92 -5.02 -10.06 -2.00
CA ARG A 92 -4.13 -9.24 -2.83
C ARG A 92 -4.21 -7.78 -2.38
N CYS A 93 -3.07 -7.08 -2.48
CA CYS A 93 -2.97 -5.66 -2.20
C CYS A 93 -2.48 -4.88 -3.43
N LEU A 94 -2.92 -3.63 -3.56
CA LEU A 94 -2.37 -2.64 -4.47
C LEU A 94 -1.63 -1.56 -3.68
N LEU A 95 -0.35 -1.43 -3.96
CA LEU A 95 0.49 -0.37 -3.42
C LEU A 95 0.78 0.64 -4.56
N PRO A 96 0.61 1.96 -4.37
CA PRO A 96 1.04 2.95 -5.35
C PRO A 96 2.51 2.76 -5.73
N ASP A 97 2.82 2.81 -7.03
CA ASP A 97 4.21 2.71 -7.50
C ASP A 97 4.95 4.03 -7.25
N ASP A 98 6.29 4.01 -7.19
CA ASP A 98 7.12 5.19 -6.89
C ASP A 98 7.23 6.19 -8.07
N THR A 99 6.27 6.14 -8.99
CA THR A 99 6.24 6.99 -10.19
C THR A 99 5.28 8.17 -10.04
N ALA A 100 5.43 9.16 -10.92
CA ALA A 100 4.46 10.25 -11.04
C ALA A 100 3.19 9.87 -11.84
N ASP A 101 2.96 8.59 -12.13
CA ASP A 101 1.76 8.09 -12.78
C ASP A 101 0.76 7.60 -11.70
N PRO A 102 -0.36 8.32 -11.47
CA PRO A 102 -1.35 7.94 -10.47
C PRO A 102 -2.07 6.62 -10.81
N GLY A 103 -2.05 6.21 -12.09
CA GLY A 103 -2.64 4.95 -12.53
C GLY A 103 -1.74 3.73 -12.36
N ARG A 104 -0.52 3.89 -11.84
CA ARG A 104 0.47 2.83 -11.74
C ARG A 104 0.64 2.32 -10.32
N PHE A 105 0.53 1.00 -10.16
CA PHE A 105 0.56 0.33 -8.88
C PHE A 105 1.44 -0.92 -8.93
N LEU A 106 1.79 -1.42 -7.75
CA LEU A 106 2.33 -2.74 -7.52
C LEU A 106 1.22 -3.65 -6.98
N LEU A 107 0.87 -4.67 -7.75
CA LEU A 107 0.04 -5.77 -7.29
C LEU A 107 0.88 -6.75 -6.48
N ILE A 108 0.51 -6.91 -5.21
CA ILE A 108 1.16 -7.77 -4.23
C ILE A 108 0.21 -8.91 -3.90
N THR A 109 0.62 -10.16 -4.14
CA THR A 109 -0.20 -11.34 -3.85
C THR A 109 0.12 -11.95 -2.48
N PRO A 110 -0.80 -12.73 -1.88
CA PRO A 110 -0.55 -13.45 -0.62
C PRO A 110 0.66 -14.40 -0.66
N GLU A 111 1.00 -14.90 -1.85
CA GLU A 111 2.19 -15.73 -2.07
C GLU A 111 3.48 -14.91 -2.06
N GLY A 112 3.38 -13.58 -1.97
CA GLY A 112 4.50 -12.63 -1.95
C GLY A 112 4.97 -12.19 -3.34
N VAL A 113 4.26 -12.57 -4.41
CA VAL A 113 4.58 -12.12 -5.76
C VAL A 113 4.25 -10.64 -5.88
N VAL A 114 5.19 -9.87 -6.44
CA VAL A 114 4.98 -8.44 -6.70
C VAL A 114 5.16 -8.15 -8.18
N ARG A 115 4.17 -7.49 -8.78
CA ARG A 115 4.12 -7.16 -10.21
C ARG A 115 3.57 -5.75 -10.45
N PRO A 116 4.16 -4.96 -11.36
CA PRO A 116 3.59 -3.69 -11.73
C PRO A 116 2.30 -3.89 -12.56
N VAL A 117 1.30 -3.05 -12.29
CA VAL A 117 0.00 -3.03 -12.97
C VAL A 117 -0.45 -1.59 -13.21
N HIS A 118 -1.38 -1.42 -14.14
CA HIS A 118 -2.11 -0.18 -14.37
C HIS A 118 -3.59 -0.36 -14.04
N LEU A 119 -4.18 0.69 -13.48
CA LEU A 119 -5.62 0.80 -13.26
C LEU A 119 -6.09 2.15 -13.79
N ASP A 120 -7.34 2.19 -14.24
CA ASP A 120 -8.03 3.44 -14.49
C ASP A 120 -8.46 4.01 -13.14
N VAL A 121 -8.08 5.27 -12.88
CA VAL A 121 -8.38 6.00 -11.65
C VAL A 121 -9.39 7.09 -11.97
N ALA A 122 -10.51 7.10 -11.26
CA ALA A 122 -11.51 8.16 -11.34
C ALA A 122 -11.69 8.80 -9.96
N ASP A 123 -11.44 10.11 -9.86
CA ASP A 123 -11.72 10.86 -8.65
C ASP A 123 -13.22 11.01 -8.44
N THR A 124 -13.70 10.71 -7.24
CA THR A 124 -15.09 10.91 -6.82
C THR A 124 -15.13 11.60 -5.47
N ASP A 125 -16.32 12.09 -5.07
CA ASP A 125 -16.52 12.68 -3.74
C ASP A 125 -16.25 11.67 -2.59
N ASP A 126 -16.31 10.36 -2.89
CA ASP A 126 -16.04 9.26 -1.96
C ASP A 126 -14.59 8.71 -2.07
N GLY A 127 -13.72 9.42 -2.80
CA GLY A 127 -12.34 9.02 -3.07
C GLY A 127 -12.13 8.39 -4.45
N GLU A 128 -10.90 7.96 -4.72
CA GLU A 128 -10.54 7.35 -6.00
C GLU A 128 -11.24 6.00 -6.22
N VAL A 129 -11.84 5.82 -7.39
CA VAL A 129 -12.42 4.55 -7.83
C VAL A 129 -11.49 3.90 -8.84
N LEU A 130 -11.02 2.70 -8.51
CA LEU A 130 -10.10 1.93 -9.34
C LEU A 130 -10.85 0.94 -10.23
N SER A 131 -10.46 0.85 -11.50
CA SER A 131 -11.07 -0.09 -12.45
C SER A 131 -10.08 -0.59 -13.51
N ASN A 132 -10.50 -1.57 -14.31
CA ASN A 132 -9.79 -2.09 -15.47
C ASN A 132 -8.30 -2.44 -15.22
N LEU A 133 -8.04 -3.30 -14.24
CA LEU A 133 -6.69 -3.78 -13.95
C LEU A 133 -6.03 -4.42 -15.16
N ARG A 134 -4.82 -3.95 -15.49
CA ARG A 134 -3.99 -4.43 -16.60
C ARG A 134 -2.57 -4.67 -16.11
N PHE A 135 -1.93 -5.77 -16.53
CA PHE A 135 -0.52 -5.98 -16.22
C PHE A 135 0.34 -4.97 -16.98
N CYS A 136 1.31 -4.37 -16.30
CA CYS A 136 2.29 -3.50 -16.94
C CYS A 136 3.27 -4.37 -17.73
N THR A 137 3.14 -4.36 -19.06
CA THR A 137 3.98 -5.16 -19.96
C THR A 137 4.71 -4.26 -20.95
N ALA A 138 5.94 -4.61 -21.31
CA ALA A 138 6.68 -3.89 -22.36
C ALA A 138 5.96 -3.98 -23.71
N SER A 139 5.06 -4.96 -23.87
CA SER A 139 4.24 -5.11 -25.06
C SER A 139 3.03 -4.19 -25.13
N ASP A 140 2.60 -3.58 -24.02
CA ASP A 140 1.44 -2.71 -23.98
C ASP A 140 1.77 -1.34 -24.61
N PRO A 141 1.05 -0.89 -25.65
CA PRO A 141 1.22 0.45 -26.20
C PRO A 141 1.14 1.56 -25.15
N TRP A 142 0.28 1.42 -24.13
CA TRP A 142 0.20 2.39 -23.02
C TRP A 142 1.52 2.50 -22.25
N CYS A 143 2.21 1.38 -22.00
CA CYS A 143 3.51 1.36 -21.32
C CYS A 143 4.64 1.93 -22.20
N ARG A 144 4.53 1.81 -23.53
CA ARG A 144 5.55 2.30 -24.49
C ARG A 144 5.41 3.77 -24.84
N GLU A 145 4.17 4.26 -24.97
CA GLU A 145 3.88 5.64 -25.35
C GLU A 145 4.03 6.61 -24.16
N TRP A 146 3.79 6.12 -22.94
CA TRP A 146 4.02 6.86 -21.71
C TRP A 146 5.39 6.54 -21.13
N ALA A 147 6.40 7.37 -21.43
CA ALA A 147 7.78 7.30 -20.93
C ALA A 147 7.96 7.45 -19.40
N ARG A 148 6.93 7.13 -18.61
CA ARG A 148 6.91 7.23 -17.14
C ARG A 148 7.11 5.89 -16.45
N CYS A 149 6.98 4.77 -17.16
CA CYS A 149 7.32 3.47 -16.58
C CYS A 149 8.81 3.33 -16.25
N ASP A 150 9.66 3.98 -17.06
CA ASP A 150 11.13 3.98 -17.01
C ASP A 150 11.69 4.59 -15.71
N GLN A 151 10.88 5.39 -15.00
CA GLN A 151 11.28 6.03 -13.75
C GLN A 151 11.01 5.18 -12.51
N SER A 152 10.20 4.11 -12.63
CA SER A 152 10.02 3.18 -11.51
C SER A 152 11.24 2.32 -11.32
N ARG A 153 11.43 1.91 -10.07
CA ARG A 153 12.37 0.83 -9.73
C ARG A 153 11.91 -0.55 -10.24
N ARG A 154 10.69 -0.65 -10.76
CA ARG A 154 10.08 -1.87 -11.30
C ARG A 154 9.83 -1.73 -12.80
N ALA A 155 10.64 -2.41 -13.59
CA ALA A 155 10.45 -2.47 -15.04
C ALA A 155 9.11 -3.17 -15.39
N PRO A 156 8.50 -2.84 -16.54
CA PRO A 156 7.42 -3.66 -17.10
C PRO A 156 7.82 -5.14 -17.17
N ASP A 157 6.84 -6.04 -17.05
CA ASP A 157 7.02 -7.49 -16.98
C ASP A 157 7.86 -8.01 -15.80
N SER A 158 8.35 -7.14 -14.91
CA SER A 158 9.09 -7.59 -13.74
C SER A 158 8.18 -8.37 -12.79
N VAL A 159 8.71 -9.50 -12.32
CA VAL A 159 8.09 -10.34 -11.31
C VAL A 159 9.11 -10.52 -10.22
N LEU A 160 8.81 -9.99 -9.03
CA LEU A 160 9.66 -10.25 -7.88
C LEU A 160 9.17 -11.51 -7.19
N PRO A 161 10.10 -12.42 -6.83
CA PRO A 161 9.77 -13.58 -6.04
C PRO A 161 9.31 -13.15 -4.63
N PRO A 162 8.74 -14.09 -3.86
CA PRO A 162 8.20 -13.81 -2.53
C PRO A 162 9.18 -13.03 -1.65
N TYR A 163 8.73 -11.90 -1.10
CA TYR A 163 9.47 -11.19 -0.08
C TYR A 163 9.55 -12.04 1.19
N VAL A 164 10.76 -12.28 1.66
CA VAL A 164 10.99 -12.72 3.05
C VAL A 164 11.18 -11.45 3.85
N VAL A 165 10.20 -11.08 4.66
CA VAL A 165 10.38 -10.04 5.68
C VAL A 165 11.45 -10.58 6.64
N ALA A 166 12.60 -9.90 6.70
CA ALA A 166 13.71 -10.24 7.58
C ALA A 166 13.53 -9.57 8.95
#